data_AF-A0A357ZK45-F1
#
_entry.id   AF-A0A357ZK45-F1
#
_cell.length_a   1.000
_cell.length_b   1.000
_cell.length_c   1.000
_cell.angle_alpha   90.00
_cell.angle_beta   90.00
_cell.angle_gamma   90.00
#
_symmetry.space_group_name_H-M   'P 1'
#
loop_
_entity.id
_entity.type
_entity.pdbx_description
1 polymer ?
#
loop_
_entity_poly.entity_id
_entity_poly.type
_entity_poly.pdbx_seq_one_letter_code
_entity_poly.pdbx_strand_id
1 'polypeptide(L)'
;MTRDELKGHILTILAEDFEFKEVKLDDNLHDAHGFDSIDAIELLAKIEKMLGFSLTRAEKEAAMEIRTVDDILNYLEKIQNGRTV
;
A
#
# COMPACT_ATOMS: atom_id res chain seq x y z
N MET A 1 7.99 -11.78 2.77
CA MET A 1 8.78 -10.62 3.25
C MET A 1 8.35 -10.33 4.67
N THR A 2 9.17 -9.66 5.47
CA THR A 2 8.75 -9.19 6.80
C THR A 2 8.00 -7.86 6.69
N ARG A 3 7.16 -7.50 7.69
CA ARG A 3 6.43 -6.22 7.75
C ARG A 3 7.38 -5.02 7.60
N ASP A 4 8.56 -5.08 8.22
CA ASP A 4 9.57 -4.02 8.14
C ASP A 4 10.14 -3.85 6.72
N GLU A 5 10.45 -4.95 6.03
CA GLU A 5 10.87 -4.86 4.62
C GLU A 5 9.77 -4.24 3.76
N LEU A 6 8.53 -4.68 3.96
CA LEU A 6 7.39 -4.16 3.23
C LEU A 6 7.19 -2.67 3.45
N LYS A 7 7.30 -2.24 4.71
CA LYS A 7 7.26 -0.84 5.12
C LYS A 7 8.34 -0.02 4.42
N GLY A 8 9.58 -0.52 4.39
CA GLY A 8 10.67 0.12 3.66
C GLY A 8 10.30 0.34 2.19
N HIS A 9 9.83 -0.72 1.52
CA HIS A 9 9.41 -0.64 0.12
C HIS A 9 8.26 0.33 -0.12
N ILE A 10 7.22 0.31 0.72
CA ILE A 10 6.07 1.20 0.58
C ILE A 10 6.48 2.66 0.81
N LEU A 11 7.27 2.94 1.85
CA LEU A 11 7.79 4.30 2.09
C LEU A 11 8.64 4.79 0.92
N THR A 12 9.47 3.92 0.35
CA THR A 12 10.25 4.24 -0.85
C THR A 12 9.33 4.57 -2.03
N ILE A 13 8.29 3.77 -2.30
CA ILE A 13 7.34 4.04 -3.39
C ILE A 13 6.59 5.36 -3.15
N LEU A 14 6.10 5.59 -1.94
CA LEU A 14 5.39 6.82 -1.58
C LEU A 14 6.30 8.06 -1.72
N ALA A 15 7.59 7.93 -1.37
CA ALA A 15 8.53 9.04 -1.47
C ALA A 15 9.05 9.28 -2.89
N GLU A 16 9.39 8.22 -3.63
CA GLU A 16 9.99 8.34 -4.98
C GLU A 16 8.95 8.52 -6.07
N ASP A 17 7.79 7.88 -5.94
CA ASP A 17 6.78 7.84 -6.99
C ASP A 17 5.64 8.83 -6.76
N PHE A 18 5.21 8.95 -5.50
CA PHE A 18 4.14 9.88 -5.11
C PHE A 18 4.69 11.20 -4.52
N GLU A 19 6.02 11.34 -4.44
CA GLU A 19 6.70 12.53 -3.89
C GLU A 19 6.25 12.90 -2.46
N PHE A 20 5.70 11.95 -1.70
CA PHE A 20 5.24 12.19 -0.34
C PHE A 20 6.44 12.26 0.61
N LYS A 21 6.55 13.39 1.33
CA LYS A 21 7.64 13.66 2.26
C LYS A 21 7.21 13.35 3.69
N GLU A 22 8.07 12.62 4.42
CA GLU A 22 7.91 12.39 5.86
C GLU A 22 6.59 11.72 6.28
N VAL A 23 6.08 10.80 5.44
CA VAL A 23 4.86 10.05 5.72
C VAL A 23 5.01 9.25 7.01
N LYS A 24 4.14 9.48 7.99
CA LYS A 24 4.06 8.67 9.21
C LYS A 24 3.10 7.50 9.03
N LEU A 25 3.33 6.46 9.82
CA LEU A 25 2.50 5.24 9.77
C LEU A 25 1.03 5.50 10.11
N ASP A 26 0.81 6.34 11.10
CA ASP A 26 -0.51 6.72 11.63
C ASP A 26 -1.09 7.94 10.88
N ASP A 27 -0.33 8.51 9.93
CA ASP A 27 -0.77 9.70 9.22
C ASP A 27 -1.90 9.35 8.24
N ASN A 28 -2.89 10.23 8.18
CA ASN A 28 -3.96 10.08 7.22
C ASN A 28 -3.45 10.56 5.86
N LEU A 29 -3.11 9.61 4.98
CA LEU A 29 -2.55 9.86 3.66
C LEU A 29 -3.46 10.77 2.83
N HIS A 30 -4.77 10.62 2.95
CA HIS A 30 -5.73 11.44 2.22
C HIS A 30 -5.68 12.91 2.68
N ASP A 31 -5.70 13.14 3.99
CA ASP A 31 -5.75 14.49 4.55
C ASP A 31 -4.39 15.20 4.48
N ALA A 32 -3.31 14.50 4.79
CA ALA A 32 -1.97 15.08 4.89
C ALA A 32 -1.20 15.11 3.58
N HIS A 33 -1.41 14.10 2.72
CA HIS A 33 -0.65 13.93 1.48
C HIS A 33 -1.54 13.99 0.22
N GLY A 34 -2.85 14.14 0.36
CA GLY A 34 -3.78 14.20 -0.77
C GLY A 34 -3.96 12.87 -1.48
N PHE A 35 -3.66 11.75 -0.81
CA PHE A 35 -3.79 10.41 -1.38
C PHE A 35 -5.26 10.10 -1.72
N ASP A 36 -5.57 10.02 -3.01
CA ASP A 36 -6.92 9.78 -3.50
C ASP A 36 -7.08 8.34 -4.02
N SER A 37 -8.28 8.01 -4.50
CA SER A 37 -8.58 6.70 -5.08
C SER A 37 -7.71 6.38 -6.29
N ILE A 38 -7.24 7.38 -7.03
CA ILE A 38 -6.32 7.19 -8.16
C ILE A 38 -4.95 6.72 -7.65
N ASP A 39 -4.43 7.35 -6.60
CA ASP A 39 -3.14 6.98 -6.01
C ASP A 39 -3.17 5.57 -5.44
N ALA A 40 -4.28 5.17 -4.82
CA ALA A 40 -4.49 3.80 -4.36
C ALA A 40 -4.37 2.80 -5.52
N ILE A 41 -5.01 3.07 -6.67
CA ILE A 41 -4.94 2.18 -7.84
C ILE A 41 -3.51 2.10 -8.41
N GLU A 42 -2.80 3.23 -8.49
CA GLU A 42 -1.40 3.28 -8.94
C GLU A 42 -0.47 2.49 -8.00
N LEU A 43 -0.63 2.68 -6.69
CA LEU A 43 0.13 1.97 -5.67
C LEU A 43 -0.11 0.46 -5.78
N LEU A 44 -1.37 0.04 -5.92
CA LEU A 44 -1.73 -1.37 -6.11
C LEU A 44 -1.10 -1.95 -7.37
N ALA A 45 -1.10 -1.21 -8.49
CA ALA A 45 -0.48 -1.67 -9.72
C ALA A 45 1.03 -1.90 -9.58
N LYS A 46 1.73 -1.06 -8.80
CA LYS A 46 3.16 -1.27 -8.47
C LYS A 46 3.37 -2.47 -7.57
N ILE A 47 2.52 -2.62 -6.57
CA ILE A 47 2.53 -3.77 -5.67
C ILE A 47 2.29 -5.08 -6.45
N GLU A 48 1.31 -5.10 -7.38
CA GLU A 48 1.06 -6.23 -8.28
C GLU A 48 2.31 -6.60 -9.09
N LYS A 49 3.02 -5.59 -9.63
CA LYS A 49 4.29 -5.79 -10.34
C LYS A 49 5.40 -6.31 -9.42
N MET A 50 5.50 -5.79 -8.20
CA MET A 50 6.48 -6.21 -7.20
C MET A 50 6.25 -7.66 -6.77
N LEU A 51 5.00 -8.03 -6.52
CA LEU A 51 4.61 -9.36 -6.06
C LEU A 51 4.55 -10.38 -7.20
N GLY A 52 4.49 -9.93 -8.46
CA GLY A 52 4.46 -10.79 -9.64
C GLY A 52 3.09 -11.43 -9.90
N PHE A 53 2.02 -10.94 -9.28
CA PHE A 53 0.66 -11.41 -9.49
C PHE A 53 -0.34 -10.24 -9.44
N SER A 54 -1.52 -10.47 -10.01
CA SER A 54 -2.62 -9.51 -9.92
C SER A 54 -3.46 -9.73 -8.67
N LEU A 55 -3.88 -8.63 -8.06
CA LEU A 55 -4.81 -8.60 -6.95
C LEU A 55 -6.22 -8.90 -7.47
N THR A 56 -6.98 -9.64 -6.68
CA THR A 56 -8.40 -9.95 -6.92
C THR A 56 -9.27 -8.72 -6.69
N ARG A 57 -10.55 -8.81 -7.07
CA ARG A 57 -11.50 -7.70 -6.88
C ARG A 57 -11.69 -7.34 -5.41
N ALA A 58 -11.84 -8.32 -4.52
CA ALA A 58 -11.99 -8.09 -3.09
C ALA A 58 -10.75 -7.41 -2.47
N GLU A 59 -9.56 -7.79 -2.95
CA GLU A 59 -8.31 -7.13 -2.60
C GLU A 59 -8.35 -5.65 -3.03
N LYS A 60 -8.69 -5.37 -4.29
CA LYS A 60 -8.79 -3.99 -4.79
C LYS A 60 -9.83 -3.16 -4.04
N GLU A 61 -10.95 -3.75 -3.63
CA GLU A 61 -11.98 -3.09 -2.82
C GLU A 61 -11.46 -2.76 -1.42
N ALA A 62 -10.79 -3.69 -0.74
CA ALA A 62 -10.17 -3.42 0.56
C ALA A 62 -9.09 -2.33 0.48
N ALA A 63 -8.39 -2.24 -0.65
CA ALA A 63 -7.42 -1.18 -0.87
C ALA A 63 -8.05 0.22 -1.03
N MET A 64 -9.33 0.32 -1.41
CA MET A 64 -10.06 1.60 -1.44
C MET A 64 -10.42 2.10 -0.03
N GLU A 65 -10.38 1.23 0.98
CA GLU A 65 -10.62 1.61 2.38
C GLU A 65 -9.36 2.12 3.09
N ILE A 66 -8.20 2.04 2.44
CA ILE A 66 -6.91 2.45 2.99
C ILE A 66 -6.90 3.97 3.22
N ARG A 67 -6.57 4.37 4.45
CA ARG A 67 -6.41 5.78 4.84
C ARG A 67 -5.05 6.11 5.41
N THR A 68 -4.32 5.10 5.88
CA THR A 68 -3.03 5.25 6.55
C THR A 68 -2.00 4.29 5.97
N VAL A 69 -0.72 4.54 6.20
CA VAL A 69 0.31 3.58 5.80
C VAL A 69 0.17 2.28 6.59
N ASP A 70 -0.28 2.33 7.85
CA ASP A 70 -0.54 1.11 8.61
C ASP A 70 -1.61 0.22 7.97
N ASP A 71 -2.67 0.81 7.41
CA ASP A 71 -3.67 0.08 6.60
C ASP A 71 -3.04 -0.59 5.38
N ILE A 72 -2.17 0.11 4.64
CA ILE A 72 -1.44 -0.47 3.51
C ILE A 72 -0.64 -1.70 3.96
N LEU A 73 0.10 -1.57 5.08
CA LEU A 73 0.93 -2.67 5.58
C LEU A 73 0.08 -3.85 6.04
N ASN A 74 -0.95 -3.61 6.83
CA ASN A 74 -1.85 -4.67 7.30
C ASN A 74 -2.54 -5.38 6.13
N TYR A 75 -2.96 -4.61 5.12
CA TYR A 75 -3.57 -5.14 3.91
C TYR A 75 -2.59 -6.05 3.16
N LEU A 76 -1.36 -5.61 2.95
CA LEU A 76 -0.37 -6.42 2.25
C LEU A 76 0.11 -7.63 3.05
N GLU A 77 0.21 -7.53 4.37
CA GLU A 77 0.48 -8.67 5.25
C GLU A 77 -0.63 -9.71 5.11
N LYS A 78 -1.91 -9.29 5.13
CA LYS A 78 -3.05 -10.21 4.89
C LYS A 78 -2.95 -10.90 3.54
N ILE A 79 -2.53 -10.17 2.51
CA ILE A 79 -2.36 -10.73 1.16
C ILE A 79 -1.27 -11.78 1.12
N GLN A 80 -0.08 -11.46 1.65
CA GLN A 80 1.05 -12.40 1.67
C GLN A 80 0.72 -13.64 2.50
N ASN A 81 0.06 -13.46 3.66
CA ASN A 81 -0.28 -14.56 4.55
C ASN A 81 -1.43 -15.41 3.98
N GLY A 82 -2.45 -14.77 3.39
CA GLY A 82 -3.60 -15.45 2.77
C GLY A 82 -3.27 -16.19 1.47
N ARG A 83 -2.16 -15.87 0.81
CA ARG A 83 -1.64 -16.63 -0.35
C ARG A 83 -0.69 -17.78 0.03
N THR A 84 -0.34 -17.94 1.31
CA THR A 84 0.55 -19.00 1.80
C THR A 84 -0.25 -20.23 2.30
N VAL A 85 -1.38 -20.55 1.66
CA VAL A 85 -2.19 -21.75 1.94
C VAL A 85 -2.46 -22.55 0.69
#